data_AF-A0A0C2X6V1-F1
#
_entry.id   AF-A0A0C2X6V1-F1
#
_cell.length_a   1.000
_cell.length_b   1.000
_cell.length_c   1.000
_cell.angle_alpha   90.00
_cell.angle_beta   90.00
_cell.angle_gamma   90.00
#
_symmetry.space_group_name_H-M   'P 1'
#
loop_
_entity.id
_entity.type
_entity.pdbx_description
1 polymer ?
#
loop_
_entity_poly.entity_id
_entity_poly.type
_entity_poly.pdbx_seq_one_letter_code
_entity_poly.pdbx_strand_id
1 'polypeptide(L)'
;MGFTGLARWVNAPTTGLQLVTDNLRMNHNGEYRGKWMLSVRSYRSTLGQSPGSQITSERTMCALTMDDNVFVHVEDPAAPTKADVLAAAPPGQEAAYLQSPSHYRTTFLTLTPPNALEQLISQLKARWVPVRQSSGAQKAQVLGPQLTIEGHIFAIGTDWLVRAGNVILAGGAVRGMLLEAEYLPLPALHSPTADGTSELLSNLLTSVLPNLRDAKTVAVTISDMQWEEVLWDREEDGRKEEEKEEETEFIYGDDDATSEKKGDWTGIDRDRRSAYLIMGALRSEGIL
;
A
#
# COMPACT_ATOMS: atom_id res chain seq x y z
N MET A 1 0.94 -8.47 14.65
CA MET A 1 0.08 -7.84 13.62
C MET A 1 -0.69 -6.64 14.15
N GLY A 2 -0.22 -5.44 13.81
CA GLY A 2 -1.03 -4.22 13.89
C GLY A 2 -2.12 -4.24 12.83
N PHE A 3 -3.30 -3.74 13.18
CA PHE A 3 -4.48 -3.79 12.32
C PHE A 3 -4.77 -2.37 11.82
N THR A 4 -4.65 -2.16 10.50
CA THR A 4 -4.86 -0.85 9.85
C THR A 4 -6.13 -0.86 9.02
N GLY A 5 -6.79 0.30 8.98
CA GLY A 5 -8.03 0.49 8.25
C GLY A 5 -7.96 1.83 7.55
N LEU A 6 -8.32 1.82 6.28
CA LEU A 6 -8.27 2.99 5.43
C LEU A 6 -9.70 3.36 5.02
N ALA A 7 -10.04 4.63 5.16
CA ALA A 7 -11.26 5.22 4.67
C ALA A 7 -10.94 6.35 3.71
N ARG A 8 -11.79 6.46 2.70
CA ARG A 8 -11.63 7.39 1.60
C ARG A 8 -12.84 8.30 1.56
N TRP A 9 -12.63 9.60 1.79
CA TRP A 9 -13.69 10.61 1.74
C TRP A 9 -13.60 11.38 0.41
N VAL A 10 -14.35 10.90 -0.58
CA VAL A 10 -14.19 11.27 -1.99
C VAL A 10 -14.52 12.73 -2.25
N ASN A 11 -15.59 13.23 -1.63
CA ASN A 11 -16.07 14.60 -1.79
C ASN A 11 -15.75 15.49 -0.57
N ALA A 12 -14.64 15.22 0.13
CA ALA A 12 -14.24 16.06 1.26
C ALA A 12 -14.05 17.52 0.79
N PRO A 13 -14.57 18.51 1.54
CA PRO A 13 -14.32 19.91 1.24
C PRO A 13 -12.84 20.25 1.47
N THR A 14 -12.39 21.39 0.97
CA THR A 14 -11.01 21.88 1.21
C THR A 14 -10.73 22.12 2.70
N THR A 15 -11.77 22.33 3.51
CA THR A 15 -11.71 22.43 4.97
C THR A 15 -11.79 21.08 5.68
N GLY A 16 -11.90 19.97 4.96
CA GLY A 16 -12.14 18.63 5.53
C GLY A 16 -11.06 18.22 6.53
N LEU A 17 -9.78 18.52 6.24
CA LEU A 17 -8.68 18.23 7.15
C LEU A 17 -8.81 19.00 8.47
N GLN A 18 -9.27 20.24 8.42
CA GLN A 18 -9.52 21.04 9.62
C GLN A 18 -10.69 20.45 10.43
N LEU A 19 -11.78 20.07 9.76
CA LEU A 19 -12.94 19.44 10.43
C LEU A 19 -12.56 18.14 11.14
N VAL A 20 -11.77 17.28 10.49
CA VAL A 20 -11.27 16.04 11.10
C VAL A 20 -10.33 16.34 12.26
N THR A 21 -9.43 17.32 12.11
CA THR A 21 -8.51 17.75 13.16
C THR A 21 -9.26 18.25 14.40
N ASP A 22 -10.28 19.09 14.21
CA ASP A 22 -11.08 19.62 15.30
C ASP A 22 -11.89 18.52 15.98
N ASN A 23 -12.49 17.60 15.20
CA ASN A 23 -13.21 16.46 15.76
C ASN A 23 -12.29 15.55 16.60
N LEU A 24 -11.10 15.24 16.09
CA LEU A 24 -10.11 14.43 16.81
C LEU A 24 -9.71 15.09 18.13
N ARG A 25 -9.42 16.39 18.13
CA ARG A 25 -9.01 17.11 19.34
C ARG A 25 -10.14 17.26 20.35
N MET A 26 -11.34 17.63 19.89
CA MET A 26 -12.44 18.02 20.79
C MET A 26 -13.22 16.81 21.31
N ASN A 27 -13.39 15.77 20.49
CA ASN A 27 -14.27 14.64 20.83
C ASN A 27 -13.52 13.34 21.12
N HIS A 28 -12.28 13.20 20.64
CA HIS A 28 -11.50 11.96 20.78
C HIS A 28 -10.21 12.14 21.60
N ASN A 29 -10.00 13.31 22.21
CA ASN A 29 -8.76 13.65 22.94
C ASN A 29 -7.49 13.37 22.10
N GLY A 30 -7.57 13.61 20.79
CA GLY A 30 -6.49 13.34 19.85
C GLY A 30 -5.30 14.30 20.05
N GLU A 31 -4.14 13.74 20.34
CA GLU A 31 -2.88 14.46 20.46
C GLU A 31 -2.18 14.56 19.10
N TYR A 32 -1.83 15.76 18.67
CA TYR A 32 -1.10 15.94 17.41
C TYR A 32 0.33 15.41 17.52
N ARG A 33 0.73 14.54 16.59
CA ARG A 33 2.04 13.89 16.57
C ARG A 33 2.95 14.41 15.46
N GLY A 34 2.40 14.85 14.34
CA GLY A 34 3.21 15.34 13.24
C GLY A 34 2.46 15.45 11.91
N LYS A 35 3.23 15.73 10.86
CA LYS A 35 2.71 15.77 9.48
C LYS A 35 2.70 14.36 8.90
N TRP A 36 1.71 14.09 8.05
CA TRP A 36 1.66 12.92 7.21
C TRP A 36 1.86 13.37 5.76
N MET A 37 2.92 12.91 5.10
CA MET A 37 3.26 13.31 3.74
C MET A 37 3.60 12.09 2.92
N LEU A 38 2.85 11.85 1.85
CA LEU A 38 3.10 10.79 0.89
C LEU A 38 3.23 11.36 -0.51
N SER A 39 4.00 10.71 -1.36
CA SER A 39 4.09 11.07 -2.77
C SER A 39 3.91 9.85 -3.66
N VAL A 40 3.13 9.99 -4.72
CA VAL A 40 2.79 8.89 -5.63
C VAL A 40 3.17 9.24 -7.07
N ARG A 41 3.76 8.27 -7.77
CA ARG A 41 4.17 8.36 -9.17
C ARG A 41 3.69 7.12 -9.92
N SER A 42 2.98 7.32 -11.03
CA SER A 42 2.66 6.24 -11.96
C SER A 42 3.62 6.24 -13.16
N TYR A 43 3.91 5.06 -13.67
CA TYR A 43 4.75 4.79 -14.84
C TYR A 43 4.04 3.79 -15.75
N ARG A 44 4.29 3.91 -17.05
CA ARG A 44 3.82 2.96 -18.07
C ARG A 44 4.96 2.45 -18.92
N SER A 45 4.86 1.20 -19.35
CA SER A 45 5.88 0.55 -20.17
C SER A 45 5.73 0.91 -21.65
N THR A 46 6.82 1.33 -22.28
CA THR A 46 6.87 1.62 -23.73
C THR A 46 7.34 0.42 -24.56
N LEU A 47 7.39 -0.79 -23.98
CA LEU A 47 7.80 -2.00 -24.70
C LEU A 47 6.91 -2.28 -25.93
N GLY A 48 5.59 -2.05 -25.82
CA GLY A 48 4.63 -2.26 -26.92
C GLY A 48 4.68 -1.21 -28.04
N GLN A 49 5.47 -0.14 -27.89
CA GLN A 49 5.62 0.91 -28.92
C GLN A 49 6.84 0.69 -29.82
N SER A 50 7.51 -0.47 -29.71
CA SER A 50 8.67 -0.79 -30.53
C SER A 50 8.25 -1.27 -31.94
N PRO A 51 8.89 -0.76 -33.02
CA PRO A 51 8.59 -1.20 -34.37
C PRO A 51 8.75 -2.73 -34.50
N GLY A 52 7.69 -3.43 -34.90
CA GLY A 52 7.69 -4.88 -35.11
C GLY A 52 7.20 -5.74 -33.94
N SER A 53 6.88 -5.15 -32.77
CA SER A 53 6.35 -5.88 -31.61
C SER A 53 5.00 -5.30 -31.18
N GLN A 54 3.90 -5.92 -31.61
CA GLN A 54 2.55 -5.59 -31.11
C GLN A 54 2.30 -6.31 -29.79
N ILE A 55 2.80 -5.75 -28.68
CA ILE A 55 2.39 -6.19 -27.35
C ILE A 55 1.05 -5.52 -27.07
N THR A 56 -0.02 -6.32 -27.00
CA THR A 56 -1.40 -5.88 -26.84
C THR A 56 -1.72 -5.31 -25.46
N SER A 57 -0.87 -5.56 -24.46
CA SER A 57 -1.14 -5.20 -23.07
C SER A 57 0.01 -4.39 -22.46
N GLU A 58 -0.28 -3.16 -22.03
CA GLU A 58 0.69 -2.24 -21.45
C GLU A 58 0.90 -2.54 -19.97
N ARG A 59 2.16 -2.71 -19.55
CA ARG A 59 2.51 -2.87 -18.12
C ARG A 59 2.44 -1.53 -17.42
N THR A 60 1.97 -1.53 -16.17
CA THR A 60 1.89 -0.34 -15.32
C THR A 60 2.74 -0.51 -14.08
N MET A 61 3.23 0.60 -13.54
CA MET A 61 3.99 0.64 -12.30
C MET A 61 3.55 1.86 -11.49
N CYS A 62 3.32 1.68 -10.20
CA CYS A 62 3.00 2.75 -9.27
C CYS A 62 4.00 2.73 -8.12
N ALA A 63 4.59 3.88 -7.80
CA ALA A 63 5.52 4.04 -6.69
C ALA A 63 4.94 5.02 -5.68
N LEU A 64 4.82 4.59 -4.42
CA LEU A 64 4.42 5.40 -3.28
C LEU A 64 5.63 5.58 -2.36
N THR A 65 6.04 6.83 -2.14
CA THR A 65 7.07 7.18 -1.17
C THR A 65 6.41 7.55 0.16
N MET A 66 6.83 6.87 1.22
CA MET A 66 6.45 7.14 2.60
C MET A 66 7.73 7.17 3.45
N ASP A 67 8.02 8.33 4.03
CA ASP A 67 9.26 8.57 4.77
C ASP A 67 10.49 8.19 3.93
N ASP A 68 11.33 7.26 4.42
CA ASP A 68 12.53 6.79 3.74
C ASP A 68 12.30 5.60 2.79
N ASN A 69 11.06 5.08 2.74
CA ASN A 69 10.70 3.89 1.97
C ASN A 69 9.94 4.24 0.70
N VAL A 70 10.18 3.47 -0.37
CA VAL A 70 9.43 3.53 -1.63
C VAL A 70 8.80 2.17 -1.90
N PHE A 71 7.48 2.13 -1.93
CA PHE A 71 6.71 0.93 -2.22
C PHE A 71 6.28 0.95 -3.68
N VAL A 72 6.71 -0.06 -4.45
CA VAL A 72 6.51 -0.13 -5.89
C VAL A 72 5.59 -1.29 -6.21
N HIS A 73 4.45 -1.00 -6.80
CA HIS A 73 3.54 -1.98 -7.36
C HIS A 73 3.68 -2.02 -8.88
N VAL A 74 4.02 -3.19 -9.42
CA VAL A 74 4.08 -3.46 -10.86
C VAL A 74 2.95 -4.40 -11.24
N GLU A 75 2.30 -4.11 -12.36
CA GLU A 75 1.26 -4.95 -12.94
C GLU A 75 1.61 -5.31 -14.39
N ASP A 76 1.72 -6.61 -14.66
CA ASP A 76 1.83 -7.18 -16.00
C ASP A 76 0.58 -7.99 -16.37
N PRO A 77 -0.37 -7.40 -17.13
CA PRO A 77 -1.58 -8.11 -17.55
C PRO A 77 -1.32 -9.36 -18.42
N ALA A 78 -0.14 -9.48 -19.04
CA ALA A 78 0.21 -10.65 -19.85
C ALA A 78 0.69 -11.84 -19.01
N ALA A 79 1.08 -11.61 -17.75
CA ALA A 79 1.52 -12.67 -16.85
C ALA A 79 0.31 -13.36 -16.16
N PRO A 80 0.43 -14.65 -15.82
CA PRO A 80 -0.63 -15.37 -15.12
C PRO A 80 -0.77 -14.87 -13.66
N THR A 81 -1.96 -15.00 -13.10
CA THR A 81 -2.14 -14.91 -11.64
C THR A 81 -1.73 -16.24 -10.98
N LYS A 82 -1.52 -16.24 -9.67
CA LYS A 82 -1.23 -17.51 -8.99
C LYS A 82 -2.41 -18.45 -8.99
N ALA A 83 -3.61 -17.89 -8.84
CA ALA A 83 -4.84 -18.67 -8.93
C ALA A 83 -4.93 -19.40 -10.27
N ASP A 84 -4.55 -18.75 -11.38
CA ASP A 84 -4.52 -19.39 -12.70
C ASP A 84 -3.52 -20.56 -12.76
N VAL A 85 -2.33 -20.38 -12.18
CA VAL A 85 -1.27 -21.40 -12.17
C VAL A 85 -1.66 -22.60 -11.30
N LEU A 86 -2.22 -22.33 -10.11
CA LEU A 86 -2.69 -23.37 -9.19
C LEU A 86 -3.89 -24.13 -9.76
N ALA A 87 -4.82 -23.44 -10.42
CA ALA A 87 -5.95 -24.08 -11.08
C ALA A 87 -5.53 -24.99 -12.25
N ALA A 88 -4.39 -24.69 -12.89
CA ALA A 88 -3.81 -25.51 -13.94
C ALA A 88 -2.94 -26.66 -13.42
N ALA A 89 -2.58 -26.66 -12.13
CA ALA A 89 -1.70 -27.65 -11.54
C ALA A 89 -2.45 -28.98 -11.28
N PRO A 90 -1.88 -30.13 -11.66
CA PRO A 90 -2.36 -31.43 -11.19
C PRO A 90 -2.26 -31.52 -9.65
N PRO A 91 -3.18 -32.23 -8.97
CA PRO A 91 -3.11 -32.43 -7.53
C PRO A 91 -1.77 -33.03 -7.09
N GLY A 92 -1.09 -32.37 -6.14
CA GLY A 92 0.22 -32.78 -5.62
C GLY A 92 1.42 -32.27 -6.44
N GLN A 93 1.21 -31.45 -7.46
CA GLN A 93 2.28 -30.80 -8.26
C GLN A 93 2.25 -29.27 -8.18
N GLU A 94 1.48 -28.71 -7.26
CA GLU A 94 1.24 -27.27 -7.13
C GLU A 94 2.54 -26.48 -6.97
N ALA A 95 3.47 -26.97 -6.15
CA ALA A 95 4.77 -26.32 -5.91
C ALA A 95 5.62 -26.22 -7.19
N ALA A 96 5.64 -27.27 -8.03
CA ALA A 96 6.38 -27.26 -9.29
C ALA A 96 5.77 -26.27 -10.29
N TYR A 97 4.44 -26.19 -10.33
CA TYR A 97 3.73 -25.27 -11.21
C TYR A 97 3.92 -23.81 -10.78
N LEU A 98 3.95 -23.53 -9.47
CA LEU A 98 4.23 -22.20 -8.94
C LEU A 98 5.64 -21.68 -9.32
N GLN A 99 6.58 -22.58 -9.60
CA GLN A 99 7.93 -22.21 -10.04
C GLN A 99 8.06 -22.02 -11.57
N SER A 100 7.02 -22.37 -12.34
CA SER A 100 7.07 -22.34 -13.81
C SER A 100 7.08 -20.95 -14.44
N PRO A 101 6.32 -19.94 -13.97
CA PRO A 101 6.36 -18.60 -14.55
C PRO A 101 7.65 -17.87 -14.14
N SER A 102 8.16 -17.02 -15.04
CA SER A 102 9.29 -16.12 -14.72
C SER A 102 8.89 -15.01 -13.74
N HIS A 103 7.61 -14.63 -13.73
CA HIS A 103 7.00 -13.66 -12.83
C HIS A 103 5.47 -13.81 -12.89
N TYR A 104 4.79 -13.17 -11.93
CA TYR A 104 3.33 -13.15 -11.83
C TYR A 104 2.78 -11.78 -12.24
N ARG A 105 1.45 -11.73 -12.44
CA ARG A 105 0.74 -10.50 -12.81
C ARG A 105 1.08 -9.31 -11.91
N THR A 106 1.12 -9.51 -10.60
CA THR A 106 1.40 -8.44 -9.64
C THR A 106 2.74 -8.67 -8.96
N THR A 107 3.51 -7.61 -8.79
CA THR A 107 4.75 -7.63 -8.01
C THR A 107 4.81 -6.40 -7.13
N PHE A 108 5.12 -6.60 -5.84
CA PHE A 108 5.17 -5.51 -4.87
C PHE A 108 6.51 -5.46 -4.14
N LEU A 109 7.27 -4.41 -4.41
CA LEU A 109 8.67 -4.27 -3.97
C LEU A 109 8.80 -3.10 -3.01
N THR A 110 9.72 -3.23 -2.05
CA THR A 110 10.14 -2.12 -1.19
C THR A 110 11.56 -1.71 -1.59
N LEU A 111 11.77 -0.42 -1.82
CA LEU A 111 13.04 0.17 -2.20
C LEU A 111 13.43 1.27 -1.21
N THR A 112 14.72 1.38 -0.95
CA THR A 112 15.35 2.46 -0.17
C THR A 112 16.69 2.84 -0.82
N PRO A 113 17.12 4.12 -0.80
CA PRO A 113 16.42 5.31 -0.30
C PRO A 113 15.42 5.89 -1.34
N PRO A 114 14.69 6.97 -1.01
CA PRO A 114 13.83 7.67 -1.97
C PRO A 114 14.62 8.12 -3.21
N ASN A 115 13.99 8.07 -4.39
CA ASN A 115 14.55 8.31 -5.72
C ASN A 115 15.46 7.20 -6.29
N ALA A 116 15.71 6.10 -5.57
CA ALA A 116 16.52 4.99 -6.07
C ALA A 116 15.90 4.35 -7.33
N LEU A 117 14.56 4.26 -7.39
CA LEU A 117 13.84 3.73 -8.54
C LEU A 117 14.10 4.55 -9.81
N GLU A 118 14.01 5.87 -9.71
CA GLU A 118 14.21 6.80 -10.83
C GLU A 118 15.65 6.76 -11.33
N GLN A 119 16.61 6.69 -10.41
CA GLN A 119 18.02 6.51 -10.75
C GLN A 119 18.23 5.19 -11.49
N LEU A 120 17.65 4.10 -11.01
CA LEU A 120 17.73 2.78 -11.64
C LEU A 120 17.12 2.78 -13.05
N ILE A 121 15.90 3.31 -13.20
CA ILE A 121 15.22 3.45 -14.49
C ILE A 121 16.08 4.26 -15.47
N SER A 122 16.66 5.36 -15.01
CA SER A 122 17.54 6.22 -15.82
C SER A 122 18.84 5.50 -16.21
N GLN A 123 19.51 4.83 -15.28
CA GLN A 123 20.78 4.14 -15.52
C GLN A 123 20.62 2.97 -16.48
N LEU A 124 19.56 2.16 -16.30
CA LEU A 124 19.25 1.03 -17.18
C LEU A 124 18.68 1.47 -18.53
N LYS A 125 18.40 2.76 -18.72
CA LYS A 125 17.62 3.29 -19.85
C LYS A 125 16.33 2.46 -20.04
N ALA A 126 15.71 2.12 -18.91
CA ALA A 126 14.55 1.25 -18.88
C ALA A 126 13.38 1.94 -19.59
N ARG A 127 12.53 1.13 -20.23
CA ARG A 127 11.41 1.61 -21.06
C ARG A 127 10.18 2.01 -20.24
N TRP A 128 10.39 2.67 -19.11
CA TRP A 128 9.32 3.18 -18.25
C TRP A 128 9.20 4.68 -18.41
N VAL A 129 7.99 5.16 -18.70
CA VAL A 129 7.70 6.59 -18.85
C VAL A 129 6.72 7.00 -17.77
N PRO A 130 6.99 8.07 -17.00
CA PRO A 130 6.06 8.57 -16.00
C PRO A 130 4.75 9.01 -16.66
N VAL A 131 3.63 8.58 -16.10
CA VAL A 131 2.29 8.96 -16.54
C VAL A 131 2.04 10.40 -16.13
N ARG A 132 1.77 11.27 -17.10
CA ARG A 132 1.38 12.66 -16.84
C ARG A 132 -0.13 12.74 -16.87
N GLN A 133 -0.75 13.26 -15.81
CA GLN A 133 -2.13 13.72 -15.91
C GLN A 133 -2.16 14.96 -16.81
N SER A 134 -2.71 14.79 -18.01
CA SER A 134 -2.82 15.86 -19.01
C SER A 134 -4.01 16.76 -18.68
N SER A 135 -3.80 17.77 -17.86
CA SER A 135 -4.67 18.94 -17.81
C SER A 135 -3.91 20.17 -18.30
N GLY A 136 -4.10 20.53 -19.57
CA GLY A 136 -3.88 21.88 -20.09
C GLY A 136 -2.42 22.33 -20.31
N ALA A 137 -2.13 22.64 -21.57
CA ALA A 137 -1.01 23.43 -22.11
C ALA A 137 -0.05 24.10 -21.10
N GLN A 138 1.11 23.47 -20.83
CA GLN A 138 2.42 24.12 -20.81
C GLN A 138 3.55 23.06 -20.74
N LYS A 139 4.46 23.11 -21.72
CA LYS A 139 5.67 22.28 -21.81
C LYS A 139 6.72 22.78 -20.81
N ALA A 140 6.53 22.51 -19.53
CA ALA A 140 7.60 22.54 -18.55
C ALA A 140 7.72 21.13 -17.95
N GLN A 141 8.86 20.48 -18.18
CA GLN A 141 9.19 19.18 -17.58
C GLN A 141 9.45 19.38 -16.09
N VAL A 142 8.41 19.28 -15.25
CA VAL A 142 8.61 19.15 -13.81
C VAL A 142 8.59 17.66 -13.47
N LEU A 143 9.72 17.15 -12.97
CA LEU A 143 9.93 15.79 -12.44
C LEU A 143 9.24 15.63 -11.07
N GLY A 144 7.99 16.07 -10.96
CA GLY A 144 7.22 16.07 -9.71
C GLY A 144 6.40 14.79 -9.51
N PRO A 145 5.96 14.51 -8.27
CA PRO A 145 4.95 13.47 -8.03
C PRO A 145 3.65 13.78 -8.80
N GLN A 146 2.97 12.73 -9.25
CA GLN A 146 1.65 12.86 -9.91
C GLN A 146 0.58 13.28 -8.89
N LEU A 147 0.73 12.80 -7.67
CA LEU A 147 -0.18 13.00 -6.57
C LEU A 147 0.61 13.07 -5.26
N THR A 148 0.22 13.96 -4.37
CA THR A 148 0.71 14.02 -2.99
C THR A 148 -0.45 13.83 -2.03
N ILE A 149 -0.16 13.26 -0.86
CA ILE A 149 -1.10 13.22 0.25
C ILE A 149 -0.48 14.07 1.35
N GLU A 150 -1.16 15.13 1.76
CA GLU A 150 -0.68 16.06 2.77
C GLU A 150 -1.67 16.13 3.94
N GLY A 151 -1.18 15.85 5.13
CA GLY A 151 -2.03 15.61 6.28
C GLY A 151 -1.35 15.70 7.63
N HIS A 152 -2.05 15.18 8.63
CA HIS A 152 -1.66 15.19 10.04
C HIS A 152 -1.79 13.79 10.64
N ILE A 153 -0.94 13.52 11.63
CA ILE A 153 -0.96 12.31 12.45
C ILE A 153 -1.42 12.70 13.86
N PHE A 154 -2.35 11.94 14.41
CA PHE A 154 -2.85 12.07 15.76
C PHE A 154 -2.71 10.74 16.51
N ALA A 155 -2.46 10.82 17.82
CA ALA A 155 -2.60 9.69 18.73
C ALA A 155 -3.88 9.85 19.55
N ILE A 156 -4.66 8.78 19.73
CA ILE A 156 -5.82 8.76 20.64
C ILE A 156 -5.51 7.76 21.76
N GLY A 157 -5.29 8.26 22.97
CA GLY A 157 -4.82 7.44 24.09
C GLY A 157 -3.45 6.82 23.80
N THR A 158 -3.27 5.57 24.23
CA THR A 158 -2.04 4.79 24.00
C THR A 158 -2.12 3.85 22.80
N ASP A 159 -3.34 3.66 22.27
CA ASP A 159 -3.66 2.48 21.47
C ASP A 159 -4.02 2.81 20.03
N TRP A 160 -4.03 4.08 19.65
CA TRP A 160 -4.50 4.49 18.33
C TRP A 160 -3.60 5.53 17.70
N LEU A 161 -3.26 5.30 16.44
CA LEU A 161 -2.76 6.31 15.53
C LEU A 161 -3.78 6.56 14.44
N VAL A 162 -4.11 7.83 14.21
CA VAL A 162 -5.01 8.27 13.14
C VAL A 162 -4.27 9.23 12.23
N ARG A 163 -4.21 8.91 10.95
CA ARG A 163 -3.65 9.77 9.90
C ARG A 163 -4.78 10.30 9.03
N ALA A 164 -4.81 11.59 8.76
CA ALA A 164 -5.79 12.19 7.86
C ALA A 164 -5.09 13.16 6.93
N GLY A 165 -5.36 13.07 5.63
CA GLY A 165 -4.67 13.86 4.63
C GLY A 165 -5.50 14.15 3.39
N ASN A 166 -5.25 15.30 2.77
CA ASN A 166 -5.84 15.69 1.50
C ASN A 166 -5.11 15.00 0.36
N VAL A 167 -5.86 14.49 -0.62
CA VAL A 167 -5.31 13.95 -1.86
C VAL A 167 -5.17 15.10 -2.85
N ILE A 168 -3.94 15.45 -3.22
CA ILE A 168 -3.62 16.63 -4.04
C ILE A 168 -2.97 16.17 -5.35
N LEU A 169 -3.55 16.54 -6.49
CA LEU A 169 -2.97 16.26 -7.80
C LEU A 169 -1.82 17.22 -8.12
N ALA A 170 -0.95 16.87 -9.08
CA ALA A 170 0.16 17.71 -9.52
C ALA A 170 -0.23 19.15 -9.94
N GLY A 171 -1.50 19.39 -10.30
CA GLY A 171 -2.06 20.72 -10.58
C GLY A 171 -2.58 21.50 -9.36
N GLY A 172 -2.38 21.00 -8.14
CA GLY A 172 -2.89 21.57 -6.89
C GLY A 172 -4.37 21.30 -6.61
N ALA A 173 -5.06 20.59 -7.50
CA ALA A 173 -6.47 20.25 -7.31
C ALA A 173 -6.62 19.19 -6.20
N VAL A 174 -7.44 19.48 -5.20
CA VAL A 174 -7.77 18.56 -4.10
C VAL A 174 -8.86 17.58 -4.56
N ARG A 175 -8.58 16.27 -4.48
CA ARG A 175 -9.48 15.17 -4.82
C ARG A 175 -9.98 14.48 -3.55
N GLY A 176 -10.47 15.23 -2.58
CA GLY A 176 -10.97 14.72 -1.30
C GLY A 176 -9.84 14.30 -0.34
N MET A 177 -10.15 13.37 0.57
CA MET A 177 -9.25 12.97 1.66
C MET A 177 -9.08 11.46 1.83
N LEU A 178 -7.98 11.08 2.46
CA LEU A 178 -7.70 9.75 3.01
C LEU A 178 -7.63 9.84 4.53
N LEU A 179 -8.18 8.83 5.19
CA LEU A 179 -8.11 8.63 6.64
C LEU A 179 -7.61 7.21 6.89
N GLU A 180 -6.56 7.07 7.68
CA GLU A 180 -6.04 5.79 8.12
C GLU A 180 -6.13 5.72 9.64
N ALA A 181 -6.61 4.61 10.16
CA ALA A 181 -6.59 4.29 11.58
C ALA A 181 -5.76 3.03 11.81
N GLU A 182 -4.88 3.09 12.79
CA GLU A 182 -3.97 2.01 13.18
C GLU A 182 -4.14 1.76 14.68
N TYR A 183 -4.40 0.50 15.04
CA TYR A 183 -4.48 0.07 16.43
C TYR A 183 -3.11 -0.43 16.93
N LEU A 184 -2.62 0.14 18.02
CA LEU A 184 -1.42 -0.21 18.80
C LEU A 184 -1.87 -0.74 20.18
N PRO A 185 -1.10 -1.56 20.93
CA PRO A 185 -0.10 -2.53 20.52
C PRO A 185 -0.70 -3.95 20.59
N LEU A 186 -0.86 -4.64 19.46
CA LEU A 186 -1.03 -6.09 19.51
C LEU A 186 -0.19 -6.83 18.46
N PRO A 187 0.55 -7.86 18.88
CA PRO A 187 0.92 -8.94 18.00
C PRO A 187 -0.38 -9.73 17.71
N ALA A 188 -1.03 -9.45 16.57
CA ALA A 188 -1.99 -10.34 15.90
C ALA A 188 -3.49 -10.11 16.19
N LEU A 189 -4.02 -8.98 15.73
CA LEU A 189 -5.47 -8.90 15.47
C LEU A 189 -5.77 -9.55 14.10
N HIS A 190 -6.25 -10.79 14.13
CA HIS A 190 -6.87 -11.40 12.95
C HIS A 190 -8.17 -10.66 12.65
N SER A 191 -8.41 -10.33 11.38
CA SER A 191 -9.72 -9.84 10.98
C SER A 191 -10.76 -10.92 11.35
N PRO A 192 -11.81 -10.60 12.14
CA PRO A 192 -12.83 -11.59 12.50
C PRO A 192 -13.69 -12.00 11.29
N THR A 193 -13.54 -11.31 10.16
CA THR A 193 -14.29 -11.53 8.92
C THR A 193 -13.33 -11.78 7.77
N ALA A 194 -13.67 -12.74 6.90
CA ALA A 194 -12.86 -13.12 5.72
C ALA A 194 -12.58 -11.96 4.76
N ASP A 195 -13.40 -10.90 4.82
CA ASP A 195 -13.30 -9.69 3.98
C ASP A 195 -12.23 -8.69 4.48
N GLY A 196 -11.53 -8.99 5.58
CA GLY A 196 -10.49 -8.13 6.14
C GLY A 196 -11.03 -6.90 6.89
N THR A 197 -12.34 -6.80 7.10
CA THR A 197 -12.97 -5.72 7.86
C THR A 197 -12.91 -5.96 9.37
N SER A 198 -12.56 -4.93 10.14
CA SER A 198 -12.82 -4.91 11.59
C SER A 198 -13.88 -3.88 11.90
N GLU A 199 -14.92 -4.30 12.61
CA GLU A 199 -15.96 -3.40 13.13
C GLU A 199 -15.34 -2.31 14.01
N LEU A 200 -14.27 -2.63 14.76
CA LEU A 200 -13.59 -1.66 15.60
C LEU A 200 -13.01 -0.50 14.78
N LEU A 201 -12.29 -0.81 13.69
CA LEU A 201 -11.73 0.23 12.80
C LEU A 201 -12.82 0.97 12.06
N SER A 202 -13.82 0.26 11.56
CA SER A 202 -14.97 0.86 10.87
C SER A 202 -15.67 1.89 11.77
N ASN A 203 -15.93 1.51 13.02
CA ASN A 203 -16.58 2.37 14.01
C ASN A 203 -15.69 3.58 14.35
N LEU A 204 -14.39 3.38 14.54
CA LEU A 204 -13.46 4.48 14.78
C LEU A 204 -13.41 5.44 13.59
N LEU A 205 -13.13 4.96 12.37
CA LEU A 205 -13.07 5.77 11.16
C LEU A 205 -14.38 6.54 10.92
N THR A 206 -15.52 5.90 11.17
CA THR A 206 -16.84 6.55 11.08
C THR A 206 -17.00 7.65 12.13
N SER A 207 -16.52 7.43 13.36
CA SER A 207 -16.62 8.43 14.44
C SER A 207 -15.63 9.61 14.28
N VAL A 208 -14.52 9.40 13.57
CA VAL A 208 -13.52 10.45 13.25
C VAL A 208 -14.04 11.36 12.15
N LEU A 209 -14.90 10.86 11.26
CA LEU A 209 -15.53 11.66 10.23
C LEU A 209 -16.58 12.61 10.85
N PRO A 210 -16.56 13.90 10.48
CA PRO A 210 -17.58 14.84 10.94
C PRO A 210 -18.95 14.42 10.40
N ASN A 211 -20.01 14.59 11.20
CA ASN A 211 -21.38 14.22 10.82
C ASN A 211 -21.94 15.14 9.73
N LEU A 212 -21.55 14.88 8.48
CA LEU A 212 -21.93 15.63 7.29
C LEU A 212 -22.87 14.77 6.45
N ARG A 213 -24.08 15.28 6.20
CA ARG A 213 -25.16 14.55 5.51
C ARG A 213 -24.80 14.09 4.10
N ASP A 214 -23.91 14.80 3.43
CA ASP A 214 -23.51 14.51 2.05
C ASP A 214 -22.12 13.86 1.93
N ALA A 215 -21.51 13.40 3.03
CA ALA A 215 -20.19 12.78 2.98
C ALA A 215 -20.23 11.43 2.23
N LYS A 216 -19.47 11.32 1.14
CA LYS A 216 -19.27 10.08 0.40
C LYS A 216 -18.00 9.42 0.88
N THR A 217 -18.15 8.50 1.84
CA THR A 217 -17.06 7.78 2.47
C THR A 217 -17.07 6.32 1.99
N VAL A 218 -15.90 5.82 1.64
CA VAL A 218 -15.68 4.45 1.18
C VAL A 218 -14.66 3.81 2.10
N ALA A 219 -15.04 2.72 2.77
CA ALA A 219 -14.08 1.89 3.49
C ALA A 219 -13.23 1.13 2.46
N VAL A 220 -11.92 1.16 2.62
CA VAL A 220 -10.98 0.44 1.78
C VAL A 220 -10.51 -0.77 2.58
N THR A 221 -10.90 -1.95 2.12
CA THR A 221 -10.55 -3.22 2.74
C THR A 221 -9.82 -4.09 1.74
N ILE A 222 -8.96 -4.96 2.25
CA ILE A 222 -8.28 -5.99 1.48
C ILE A 222 -8.46 -7.30 2.22
N SER A 223 -8.80 -8.38 1.51
CA SER A 223 -8.81 -9.70 2.11
C SER A 223 -7.38 -10.17 2.35
N ASP A 224 -7.17 -10.97 3.40
CA ASP A 224 -5.83 -11.45 3.73
C ASP A 224 -5.28 -12.37 2.60
N MET A 225 -6.15 -13.05 1.85
CA MET A 225 -5.78 -13.83 0.65
C MET A 225 -5.19 -12.96 -0.47
N GLN A 226 -5.79 -11.79 -0.74
CA GLN A 226 -5.26 -10.85 -1.74
C GLN A 226 -3.91 -10.29 -1.29
N TRP A 227 -3.74 -10.09 0.01
CA TRP A 227 -2.48 -9.62 0.57
C TRP A 227 -1.37 -10.68 0.51
N GLU A 228 -1.68 -11.94 0.83
CA GLU A 228 -0.74 -13.07 0.70
C GLU A 228 -0.30 -13.28 -0.75
N GLU A 229 -1.19 -13.06 -1.72
CA GLU A 229 -0.82 -13.13 -3.13
C GLU A 229 0.28 -12.11 -3.47
N VAL A 230 0.20 -10.92 -2.89
CA VAL A 230 1.11 -9.79 -3.12
C VAL A 230 2.45 -9.97 -2.41
N LEU A 231 2.44 -10.53 -1.19
CA LEU A 231 3.63 -10.69 -0.36
C LEU A 231 4.56 -11.82 -0.80
N TRP A 232 4.07 -12.76 -1.58
CA TRP A 232 4.82 -13.96 -1.87
C TRP A 232 6.11 -13.68 -2.64
N ASP A 233 7.21 -14.04 -1.99
CA ASP A 233 8.53 -14.01 -2.57
C ASP A 233 9.00 -15.45 -2.81
N ARG A 234 9.33 -15.76 -4.07
CA ARG A 234 9.84 -17.07 -4.48
C ARG A 234 11.14 -17.41 -3.74
N GLU A 235 11.95 -16.42 -3.38
CA GLU A 235 13.21 -16.62 -2.67
C GLU A 235 13.00 -16.89 -1.17
N GLU A 236 11.93 -16.35 -0.58
CA GLU A 236 11.64 -16.52 0.85
C GLU A 236 11.06 -17.91 1.15
N ASP A 237 10.23 -18.47 0.26
CA ASP A 237 9.72 -19.84 0.41
C ASP A 237 10.84 -20.89 0.26
N GLY A 238 11.80 -20.66 -0.64
CA GLY A 238 13.00 -21.51 -0.76
C GLY A 238 13.86 -21.50 0.51
N ARG A 239 14.04 -20.32 1.13
CA ARG A 239 14.74 -20.21 2.43
C ARG A 239 13.97 -20.84 3.58
N LYS A 240 12.63 -20.79 3.57
CA LYS A 240 11.80 -21.46 4.60
C LYS A 240 11.87 -22.98 4.53
N GLU A 241 12.10 -23.54 3.35
CA GLU A 241 12.35 -24.98 3.20
C GLU A 241 13.74 -25.36 3.74
N GLU A 242 14.76 -24.52 3.49
CA GLU A 242 16.12 -24.70 4.04
C GLU A 242 16.17 -24.51 5.58
N GLU A 243 15.52 -23.48 6.13
CA GLU A 243 15.46 -23.23 7.59
C GLU A 243 14.70 -24.33 8.35
N LYS A 244 13.66 -24.94 7.75
CA LYS A 244 12.93 -26.07 8.36
C LYS A 244 13.78 -27.34 8.48
N GLU A 245 14.83 -27.48 7.68
CA GLU A 245 15.77 -28.60 7.80
C GLU A 245 16.79 -28.38 8.92
N GLU A 246 17.05 -27.13 9.33
CA GLU A 246 18.07 -26.78 10.35
C GLU A 246 17.52 -26.64 11.78
N GLU A 247 16.21 -26.43 11.99
CA GLU A 247 15.58 -26.21 13.31
C GLU A 247 15.39 -27.47 14.20
N THR A 248 16.31 -28.44 14.16
CA THR A 248 16.27 -29.63 15.06
C THR A 248 17.22 -29.56 16.27
N GLU A 249 17.67 -28.37 16.67
CA GLU A 249 18.51 -28.20 17.86
C GLU A 249 18.03 -27.02 18.74
N PHE A 250 17.21 -27.32 19.76
CA PHE A 250 16.73 -26.32 20.74
C PHE A 250 17.66 -26.22 21.95
N ILE A 251 18.17 -25.01 22.23
CA ILE A 251 18.72 -24.61 23.54
C ILE A 251 17.70 -23.70 24.23
N TYR A 252 17.25 -24.09 25.43
CA TYR A 252 16.40 -23.26 26.29
C TYR A 252 17.28 -22.31 27.12
N GLY A 253 17.04 -21.00 26.99
CA GLY A 253 17.65 -19.95 27.80
C GLY A 253 16.65 -18.83 28.04
N ASP A 254 16.38 -18.57 29.32
CA ASP A 254 15.48 -17.57 29.89
C ASP A 254 16.01 -16.15 29.61
N ASP A 255 15.21 -15.29 28.98
CA ASP A 255 15.36 -13.84 29.04
C ASP A 255 14.01 -13.15 28.73
N ASP A 256 13.52 -12.41 29.72
CA ASP A 256 12.28 -11.64 29.77
C ASP A 256 12.40 -10.34 28.94
N ALA A 257 12.62 -10.50 27.64
CA ALA A 257 12.45 -9.46 26.64
C ALA A 257 11.30 -9.89 25.72
N THR A 258 10.34 -9.00 25.46
CA THR A 258 9.33 -9.21 24.42
C THR A 258 10.04 -9.23 23.07
N SER A 259 10.58 -10.39 22.71
CA SER A 259 11.22 -10.62 21.42
C SER A 259 10.17 -10.42 20.35
N GLU A 260 10.44 -9.49 19.44
CA GLU A 260 9.67 -9.31 18.20
C GLU A 260 9.53 -10.69 17.56
N LYS A 261 8.31 -11.23 17.49
CA LYS A 261 8.11 -12.56 16.91
C LYS A 261 8.16 -12.43 15.39
N LYS A 262 8.78 -13.39 14.71
CA LYS A 262 8.68 -13.54 13.24
C LYS A 262 7.18 -13.55 12.87
N GLY A 263 6.70 -12.49 12.20
CA GLY A 263 5.27 -12.24 11.96
C GLY A 263 4.66 -11.04 12.68
N ASP A 264 5.44 -10.32 13.49
CA ASP A 264 5.07 -9.01 14.02
C ASP A 264 5.31 -7.92 12.98
N TRP A 265 4.27 -7.11 12.77
CA TRP A 265 4.22 -6.10 11.72
C TRP A 265 4.73 -4.79 12.30
N THR A 266 6.03 -4.74 12.52
CA THR A 266 6.73 -3.55 12.99
C THR A 266 7.53 -2.96 11.82
N GLY A 267 7.68 -1.63 11.83
CA GLY A 267 8.46 -0.92 10.81
C GLY A 267 7.93 -1.10 9.39
N ILE A 268 8.75 -1.71 8.52
CA ILE A 268 8.60 -1.68 7.06
C ILE A 268 7.38 -2.51 6.58
N ASP A 269 7.07 -3.64 7.20
CA ASP A 269 5.96 -4.50 6.74
C ASP A 269 4.59 -3.87 7.00
N ARG A 270 4.45 -3.15 8.12
CA ARG A 270 3.28 -2.31 8.39
C ARG A 270 3.11 -1.27 7.29
N ASP A 271 4.20 -0.57 7.00
CA ASP A 271 4.24 0.50 6.00
C ASP A 271 3.94 -0.04 4.59
N ARG A 272 4.38 -1.28 4.29
CA ARG A 272 4.08 -2.01 3.06
C ARG A 272 2.58 -2.23 2.87
N ARG A 273 1.86 -2.70 3.90
CA ARG A 273 0.39 -2.90 3.83
C ARG A 273 -0.36 -1.57 3.69
N SER A 274 0.02 -0.57 4.47
CA SER A 274 -0.55 0.78 4.36
C SER A 274 -0.40 1.33 2.93
N ALA A 275 0.81 1.27 2.38
CA ALA A 275 1.09 1.72 1.03
C ALA A 275 0.25 0.98 -0.03
N TYR A 276 0.10 -0.34 0.11
CA TYR A 276 -0.71 -1.14 -0.79
C TYR A 276 -2.20 -0.76 -0.77
N LEU A 277 -2.78 -0.59 0.43
CA LEU A 277 -4.16 -0.13 0.60
C LEU A 277 -4.39 1.23 -0.05
N ILE A 278 -3.47 2.17 0.17
CA ILE A 278 -3.55 3.52 -0.40
C ILE A 278 -3.46 3.47 -1.92
N MET A 279 -2.50 2.73 -2.48
CA MET A 279 -2.37 2.58 -3.93
C MET A 279 -3.57 1.85 -4.56
N GLY A 280 -4.16 0.88 -3.87
CA GLY A 280 -5.38 0.19 -4.30
C GLY A 280 -6.58 1.12 -4.35
N ALA A 281 -6.79 1.91 -3.29
CA ALA A 281 -7.89 2.88 -3.20
C ALA A 281 -7.82 3.95 -4.30
N LEU A 282 -6.63 4.49 -4.55
CA LEU A 282 -6.46 5.54 -5.56
C LEU A 282 -6.60 4.99 -6.99
N ARG A 283 -6.24 3.72 -7.21
CA ARG A 283 -6.43 3.05 -8.51
C ARG A 283 -7.88 2.70 -8.80
N SER A 284 -8.64 2.21 -7.82
CA SER A 284 -10.06 1.88 -8.02
C SER A 284 -10.91 3.10 -8.38
N GLU A 285 -10.48 4.30 -7.99
CA GLU A 285 -11.10 5.58 -8.38
C GLU A 285 -10.61 6.13 -9.74
N GLY A 286 -9.64 5.47 -10.39
CA GLY A 286 -9.03 5.95 -11.62
C GLY A 286 -8.22 7.24 -11.45
N ILE A 287 -7.70 7.50 -10.26
CA ILE A 287 -6.84 8.68 -9.98
C ILE A 287 -5.39 8.40 -10.40
N LEU A 288 -4.95 7.14 -10.31
CA LEU A 288 -3.60 6.69 -10.66
C LEU A 288 -3.48 6.13 -12.07
#